data_AF-A0A524IWW1-F1
#
_entry.id   AF-A0A524IWW1-F1
#
_cell.length_a   1.000
_cell.length_b   1.000
_cell.length_c   1.000
_cell.angle_alpha   90.00
_cell.angle_beta   90.00
_cell.angle_gamma   90.00
#
_symmetry.space_group_name_H-M   'P 1'
#
loop_
_entity.id
_entity.type
_entity.pdbx_description
1 polymer ?
#
loop_
_entity_poly.entity_id
_entity_poly.type
_entity_poly.pdbx_seq_one_letter_code
_entity_poly.pdbx_strand_id
1 'polypeptide(L)'
;MTAALLFDVDGTLTDTAGAGKAALGPAMLEVYGETGSIQTFDFHGKTDPEIVRGLLTAAGRADAEVDAGLASLWPLYLGRLACALDELGDRATPLAGVLELLDFLEEDERFVCGLVTG
;
A
#
# COMPACT_ATOMS: atom_id res chain seq x y z
N MET A 1 24.65 -14.56 -17.41
CA MET A 1 24.17 -13.16 -17.29
C MET A 1 23.06 -13.20 -16.28
N THR A 2 23.14 -12.40 -15.24
CA THR A 2 22.14 -12.34 -14.17
C THR A 2 21.11 -11.26 -14.52
N ALA A 3 19.82 -11.56 -14.36
CA ALA A 3 18.71 -10.64 -14.60
C ALA A 3 18.03 -10.28 -13.27
N ALA A 4 17.61 -9.03 -13.11
CA ALA A 4 16.84 -8.59 -11.96
C ALA A 4 15.33 -8.66 -12.28
N LEU A 5 14.57 -9.30 -11.40
CA LEU A 5 13.11 -9.35 -11.43
C LEU A 5 12.57 -8.50 -10.27
N LEU A 6 11.85 -7.43 -10.60
CA LEU A 6 11.35 -6.47 -9.62
C LEU A 6 9.83 -6.56 -9.58
N PHE A 7 9.29 -6.85 -8.41
CA PHE A 7 7.86 -7.06 -8.20
C PHE A 7 7.23 -5.90 -7.44
N ASP A 8 6.06 -5.48 -7.89
CA ASP A 8 5.10 -4.77 -7.04
C ASP A 8 4.43 -5.78 -6.07
N VAL A 9 3.73 -5.30 -5.04
CA VAL A 9 3.09 -6.13 -4.01
C VAL A 9 1.59 -6.25 -4.24
N ASP A 10 0.84 -5.17 -4.03
CA ASP A 10 -0.62 -5.19 -4.05
C ASP A 10 -1.18 -5.45 -5.45
N GLY A 11 -1.94 -6.54 -5.61
CA GLY A 11 -2.47 -6.96 -6.91
C GLY A 11 -1.44 -7.60 -7.85
N THR A 12 -0.19 -7.78 -7.39
CA THR A 12 0.89 -8.48 -8.12
C THR A 12 1.34 -9.73 -7.39
N LEU A 13 1.75 -9.61 -6.12
CA LEU A 13 2.14 -10.73 -5.27
C LEU A 13 1.01 -11.15 -4.33
N THR A 14 0.24 -10.20 -3.80
CA THR A 14 -0.77 -10.46 -2.78
C THR A 14 -2.08 -9.72 -3.04
N ASP A 15 -3.19 -10.31 -2.61
CA ASP A 15 -4.46 -9.60 -2.41
C ASP A 15 -4.68 -9.38 -0.90
N THR A 16 -4.72 -8.11 -0.51
CA THR A 16 -4.95 -7.68 0.88
C THR A 16 -6.39 -7.27 1.13
N ALA A 17 -7.33 -7.59 0.23
CA ALA A 17 -8.77 -7.29 0.34
C ALA A 17 -9.07 -5.82 0.67
N GLY A 18 -8.21 -4.90 0.22
CA GLY A 18 -8.34 -3.47 0.47
C GLY A 18 -7.91 -3.01 1.88
N ALA A 19 -7.13 -3.80 2.63
CA ALA A 19 -6.63 -3.46 3.96
C ALA A 19 -5.98 -2.06 4.02
N GLY A 20 -5.14 -1.73 3.05
CA GLY A 20 -4.48 -0.42 2.95
C GLY A 20 -5.50 0.73 2.95
N LYS A 21 -6.50 0.66 2.06
CA LYS A 21 -7.57 1.67 2.00
C LYS A 21 -8.41 1.72 3.29
N ALA A 22 -8.71 0.55 3.87
CA ALA A 22 -9.48 0.44 5.12
C ALA A 22 -8.73 1.02 6.33
N ALA A 23 -7.40 0.90 6.36
CA ALA A 23 -6.55 1.45 7.40
C ALA A 23 -6.26 2.95 7.23
N LEU A 24 -6.07 3.41 5.99
CA LEU A 24 -5.70 4.78 5.68
C LEU A 24 -6.83 5.78 5.99
N GLY A 25 -8.09 5.42 5.68
CA GLY A 25 -9.24 6.30 5.89
C GLY A 25 -9.38 6.80 7.34
N PRO A 26 -9.47 5.90 8.35
CA PRO A 26 -9.54 6.30 9.75
C PRO A 26 -8.32 7.10 10.22
N ALA A 27 -7.10 6.78 9.74
CA ALA A 27 -5.90 7.54 10.07
C ALA A 27 -5.96 8.97 9.51
N MET A 28 -6.42 9.13 8.27
CA MET A 28 -6.62 10.44 7.66
C MET A 28 -7.71 11.25 8.37
N LEU A 29 -8.81 10.60 8.76
CA LEU A 29 -9.88 11.26 9.51
C LEU A 29 -9.38 11.78 10.87
N GLU A 30 -8.50 11.03 11.53
CA GLU A 30 -7.91 11.43 12.82
C GLU A 30 -6.93 12.61 12.68
N VAL A 31 -6.09 12.63 11.64
CA VAL A 31 -5.06 13.66 11.45
C VAL A 31 -5.58 14.91 10.77
N TYR A 32 -6.37 14.76 9.70
CA TYR A 32 -6.82 15.86 8.85
C TYR A 32 -8.28 16.23 9.08
N GLY A 33 -9.07 15.39 9.77
CA GLY A 33 -10.51 15.60 9.93
C GLY A 33 -11.34 15.24 8.69
N GLU A 34 -10.72 14.73 7.63
CA GLU A 34 -11.37 14.30 6.40
C GLU A 34 -10.53 13.26 5.65
N THR A 35 -11.15 12.60 4.67
CA THR A 35 -10.50 11.56 3.84
C THR A 35 -10.53 11.90 2.35
N GLY A 36 -11.09 13.05 1.96
CA GLY A 36 -11.41 13.33 0.57
C GLY A 36 -12.32 12.25 -0.04
N SER A 37 -12.17 11.96 -1.32
CA SER A 37 -12.96 10.94 -2.03
C SER A 37 -12.33 9.54 -1.98
N ILE A 38 -11.86 9.11 -0.80
CA ILE A 38 -11.10 7.85 -0.62
C ILE A 38 -11.79 6.60 -1.18
N GLN A 39 -13.12 6.56 -1.15
CA GLN A 39 -13.90 5.42 -1.65
C GLN A 39 -13.74 5.23 -3.16
N THR A 40 -13.68 6.32 -3.92
CA THR A 40 -13.60 6.30 -5.39
C THR A 40 -12.19 6.60 -5.92
N PHE A 41 -11.25 6.96 -5.05
CA PHE A 41 -9.88 7.26 -5.45
C PHE A 41 -9.15 5.96 -5.82
N ASP A 42 -8.44 6.03 -6.95
CA ASP A 42 -7.64 4.94 -7.48
C ASP A 42 -6.25 4.94 -6.85
N PHE A 43 -5.94 3.88 -6.11
CA PHE A 43 -4.67 3.72 -5.40
C PHE A 43 -3.61 3.06 -6.29
N HIS A 44 -3.99 2.41 -7.40
CA HIS A 44 -3.05 1.62 -8.18
C HIS A 44 -1.89 2.47 -8.71
N GLY A 45 -0.68 1.92 -8.55
CA GLY A 45 0.57 2.48 -9.04
C GLY A 45 0.99 3.80 -8.38
N LYS A 46 0.44 4.12 -7.20
CA LYS A 46 0.76 5.34 -6.45
C LYS A 46 1.38 4.98 -5.11
N THR A 47 2.31 5.80 -4.67
CA THR A 47 2.85 5.71 -3.32
C THR A 47 1.83 6.21 -2.29
N ASP A 48 1.93 5.74 -1.05
CA ASP A 48 1.05 6.20 0.04
C ASP A 48 1.04 7.74 0.20
N PRO A 49 2.18 8.46 0.14
CA PRO A 49 2.18 9.92 0.16
C PRO A 49 1.46 10.56 -1.04
N GLU A 50 1.59 10.00 -2.25
CA GLU A 50 0.87 10.49 -3.44
C GLU A 50 -0.64 10.29 -3.31
N ILE A 51 -1.07 9.18 -2.72
CA ILE A 51 -2.49 8.92 -2.43
C ILE A 51 -3.03 9.97 -1.46
N VAL A 52 -2.36 10.17 -0.32
CA VAL A 52 -2.77 11.15 0.70
C VAL A 52 -2.81 12.56 0.11
N ARG A 53 -1.77 12.96 -0.63
CA ARG A 53 -1.73 14.27 -1.29
C ARG A 53 -2.83 14.40 -2.32
N GLY A 54 -3.02 13.41 -3.18
CA GLY A 54 -4.07 13.42 -4.20
C GLY A 54 -5.48 13.56 -3.62
N LEU A 55 -5.76 12.84 -2.52
CA LEU A 55 -7.04 12.91 -1.82
C LEU A 55 -7.31 14.30 -1.21
N LEU A 56 -6.32 14.85 -0.51
CA LEU A 56 -6.49 16.10 0.23
C LEU A 56 -6.41 17.35 -0.65
N THR A 57 -5.57 17.33 -1.69
CA THR A 57 -5.51 18.42 -2.68
C THR A 57 -6.79 18.49 -3.50
N ALA A 58 -7.37 17.34 -3.89
CA ALA A 58 -8.69 17.30 -4.52
C ALA A 58 -9.82 17.81 -3.61
N ALA A 59 -9.64 17.70 -2.29
CA ALA A 59 -10.53 18.28 -1.28
C ALA A 59 -10.25 19.78 -0.99
N GLY A 60 -9.24 20.37 -1.62
CA GLY A 60 -8.91 21.80 -1.52
C GLY A 60 -7.86 22.16 -0.48
N ARG A 61 -7.16 21.19 0.11
CA ARG A 61 -6.03 21.47 1.02
C ARG A 61 -4.77 21.87 0.27
N ALA A 62 -4.00 22.77 0.86
CA ALA A 62 -2.69 23.12 0.36
C ALA A 62 -1.65 22.03 0.67
N ASP A 63 -0.65 21.88 -0.19
CA ASP A 63 0.44 20.90 -0.01
C ASP A 63 1.14 21.03 1.35
N ALA A 64 1.35 22.26 1.82
CA ALA A 64 1.98 22.51 3.12
C ALA A 64 1.14 22.00 4.30
N GLU A 65 -0.19 22.01 4.19
CA GLU A 65 -1.09 21.48 5.22
C GLU A 65 -1.08 19.94 5.23
N VAL A 66 -0.96 19.33 4.05
CA VAL A 66 -0.77 17.89 3.92
C VAL A 66 0.58 17.48 4.54
N ASP A 67 1.67 18.14 4.14
CA ASP A 67 3.03 17.81 4.59
C ASP A 67 3.17 17.91 6.12
N ALA A 68 2.52 18.90 6.74
CA ALA A 68 2.53 19.08 8.18
C ALA A 68 1.89 17.91 8.95
N GLY A 69 0.96 17.16 8.33
CA GLY A 69 0.26 16.04 8.96
C GLY A 69 0.90 14.67 8.73
N LEU A 70 1.76 14.51 7.72
CA LEU A 70 2.28 13.20 7.31
C LEU A 70 3.02 12.47 8.44
N ALA A 71 3.83 13.18 9.22
CA ALA A 71 4.57 12.60 10.35
C ALA A 71 3.65 11.99 11.43
N SER A 72 2.47 12.58 11.64
CA SER A 72 1.46 12.08 12.57
C SER A 72 0.61 10.97 11.94
N LEU A 73 0.42 11.00 10.62
CA LEU A 73 -0.38 10.02 9.88
C LEU A 73 0.25 8.63 9.88
N TRP A 74 1.55 8.53 9.58
CA TRP A 74 2.21 7.23 9.38
C TRP A 74 2.13 6.26 10.55
N PRO A 75 2.40 6.63 11.81
CA PRO A 75 2.26 5.68 12.91
C PRO A 75 0.82 5.19 13.09
N LEU A 76 -0.18 6.06 12.88
CA LEU A 76 -1.59 5.69 12.97
C LEU A 76 -2.01 4.75 11.84
N TYR A 77 -1.60 5.08 10.61
CA TYR A 77 -1.87 4.25 9.43
C TYR A 77 -1.23 2.86 9.57
N LEU A 78 0.06 2.79 9.90
CA LEU A 78 0.77 1.51 10.04
C LEU A 78 0.21 0.65 11.18
N GLY A 79 -0.13 1.25 12.32
CA GLY A 79 -0.78 0.52 13.42
C GLY A 79 -2.14 -0.05 13.00
N ARG A 80 -2.95 0.74 12.30
CA ARG A 80 -4.26 0.29 11.79
C ARG A 80 -4.13 -0.76 10.69
N LEU A 81 -3.12 -0.64 9.82
CA LEU A 81 -2.85 -1.61 8.77
C LEU A 81 -2.44 -2.96 9.36
N ALA A 82 -1.56 -2.97 10.36
CA ALA A 82 -1.19 -4.19 11.06
C ALA A 82 -2.43 -4.89 11.66
N CYS A 83 -3.28 -4.16 12.39
CA CYS A 83 -4.52 -4.72 12.92
C CYS A 83 -5.46 -5.23 11.82
N ALA A 84 -5.62 -4.48 10.72
CA ALA A 84 -6.48 -4.89 9.61
C ALA A 84 -5.99 -6.16 8.92
N LEU A 85 -4.68 -6.33 8.76
CA LEU A 85 -4.08 -7.54 8.20
C LEU A 85 -4.25 -8.74 9.16
N ASP A 86 -4.06 -8.54 10.47
CA ASP A 86 -4.32 -9.58 11.48
C ASP A 86 -5.79 -10.03 11.47
N GLU A 87 -6.74 -9.09 11.34
CA GLU A 87 -8.18 -9.37 11.24
C GLU A 87 -8.58 -10.04 9.92
N LEU A 88 -7.84 -9.80 8.85
CA LEU A 88 -8.05 -10.48 7.57
C LEU A 88 -7.64 -11.94 7.66
N GLY A 89 -6.55 -12.24 8.39
CA GLY A 89 -6.00 -13.58 8.52
C GLY A 89 -5.80 -14.23 7.14
N ASP A 90 -6.36 -15.42 6.94
CA ASP A 90 -6.27 -16.19 5.69
C ASP A 90 -6.96 -15.53 4.47
N ARG A 91 -7.53 -14.32 4.61
CA ARG A 91 -8.04 -13.53 3.48
C ARG A 91 -6.96 -12.64 2.84
N ALA A 92 -5.88 -12.32 3.55
CA ALA A 92 -4.71 -11.70 2.96
C ALA A 92 -3.84 -12.82 2.38
N THR A 93 -3.89 -13.03 1.06
CA THR A 93 -3.31 -14.22 0.43
C THR A 93 -2.40 -13.87 -0.73
N PRO A 94 -1.35 -14.69 -0.98
CA PRO A 94 -0.64 -14.66 -2.23
C PRO A 94 -1.61 -14.90 -3.39
N LEU A 95 -1.40 -14.20 -4.51
CA LEU A 95 -2.15 -14.47 -5.73
C LEU A 95 -1.80 -15.86 -6.29
N ALA A 96 -2.69 -16.41 -7.11
CA ALA A 96 -2.52 -17.76 -7.68
C ALA A 96 -1.20 -17.85 -8.48
N GLY A 97 -0.37 -18.86 -8.16
CA GLY A 97 0.90 -19.10 -8.82
C GLY A 97 2.08 -18.29 -8.27
N VAL A 98 1.86 -17.38 -7.31
CA VAL A 98 2.93 -16.52 -6.77
C VAL A 98 3.93 -17.34 -5.96
N LEU A 99 3.47 -18.24 -5.09
CA LEU A 99 4.37 -19.05 -4.28
C LEU A 99 5.22 -19.97 -5.17
N GLU A 100 4.58 -20.64 -6.13
CA GLU A 100 5.25 -21.53 -7.08
C GLU A 100 6.25 -20.77 -7.96
N LEU A 101 5.94 -19.54 -8.35
CA LEU A 101 6.85 -18.68 -9.09
C LEU A 101 8.07 -18.29 -8.24
N LEU A 102 7.84 -17.86 -7.01
CA LEU A 102 8.93 -17.43 -6.12
C LEU A 102 9.85 -18.60 -5.75
N ASP A 103 9.29 -19.78 -5.46
CA ASP A 103 10.06 -21.01 -5.22
C ASP A 103 10.95 -21.35 -6.43
N PHE A 104 10.39 -21.29 -7.65
CA PHE A 104 11.15 -21.53 -8.88
C PHE A 104 12.28 -20.51 -9.09
N LEU A 105 12.03 -19.23 -8.79
CA LEU A 105 13.01 -18.17 -8.99
C LEU A 105 14.11 -18.20 -7.94
N GLU A 106 13.84 -18.68 -6.73
CA GLU A 106 14.84 -18.82 -5.66
C GLU A 106 15.93 -19.83 -6.01
N GLU A 107 15.57 -20.92 -6.70
CA GLU A 107 16.50 -21.98 -7.10
C GLU A 107 17.38 -21.62 -8.32
N ASP A 108 17.07 -20.53 -9.02
CA ASP A 108 17.71 -20.18 -10.29
C ASP A 108 18.65 -18.95 -10.16
N GLU A 109 19.96 -19.22 -10.04
CA GLU A 109 21.01 -18.19 -9.91
C GLU A 109 21.08 -17.17 -11.07
N ARG A 110 20.33 -17.41 -12.17
CA ARG A 110 20.19 -16.43 -13.24
C ARG A 110 19.33 -15.23 -12.84
N PHE A 111 18.52 -15.34 -11.79
CA PHE A 111 17.60 -14.30 -11.36
C PHE A 111 17.97 -13.75 -9.97
N VAL A 112 17.78 -12.44 -9.81
CA VAL A 112 17.78 -11.78 -8.50
C VAL A 112 16.43 -11.10 -8.33
N CYS A 113 15.70 -11.47 -7.29
CA CYS A 113 14.39 -10.90 -7.00
C CYS A 113 14.51 -9.68 -6.07
N GLY A 114 13.69 -8.67 -6.32
CA GLY A 114 13.54 -7.50 -5.47
C GLY A 114 12.12 -6.95 -5.50
N LEU A 115 11.81 -6.06 -4.57
CA LEU A 115 10.53 -5.35 -4.52
C LEU A 115 10.70 -3.92 -5.02
N VAL A 116 9.75 -3.47 -5.83
CA VAL A 116 9.54 -2.07 -6.18
C VAL A 116 8.05 -1.80 -6.04
N THR A 117 7.68 -1.24 -4.90
CA THR A 117 6.28 -1.00 -4.51
C THR A 117 6.15 0.37 -3.84
N GLY A 118 4.90 0.84 -3.73
CA GLY A 118 4.52 2.19 -3.31
C GLY A 118 4.62 2.45 -1.81
#